data_AF-A0A0Q9KUB9-F1
#
_entry.id   AF-A0A0Q9KUB9-F1
#
_cell.length_a   1.000
_cell.length_b   1.000
_cell.length_c   1.000
_cell.angle_alpha   90.00
_cell.angle_beta   90.00
_cell.angle_gamma   90.00
#
_symmetry.space_group_name_H-M   'P 1'
#
loop_
_entity.id
_entity.type
_entity.pdbx_description
1 polymer ?
#
loop_
_entity_poly.entity_id
_entity_poly.type
_entity_poly.pdbx_seq_one_letter_code
_entity_poly.pdbx_strand_id
1 'polypeptide(L)'
;MYDDRGCDVFSSDNGTLLPLYHLHRKWILDFNRYEIDSLFGEGLAGIIETDEERKFRWALNDKKVTDSGINLRRVNTCHISHHFEIPSVNADKFAREIALTSFAIRRISITDDQVTFIATKTQALALIDYQTHLMSMYGKKYGTYTGWSFEKTV
;
A
#
# COMPACT_ATOMS: atom_id res chain seq x y z
N MET A 1 -15.98 7.24 -18.34
CA MET A 1 -17.36 6.77 -18.01
C MET A 1 -17.38 6.55 -16.50
N TYR A 2 -18.38 7.05 -15.77
CA TYR A 2 -18.46 6.89 -14.31
C TYR A 2 -19.43 5.75 -14.01
N ASP A 3 -18.96 4.72 -13.33
CA ASP A 3 -19.79 3.64 -12.79
C ASP A 3 -19.51 3.49 -11.29
N ASP A 4 -20.32 2.71 -10.59
CA ASP A 4 -20.09 2.31 -9.19
C ASP A 4 -18.73 1.62 -8.94
N ARG A 5 -18.02 1.29 -10.02
CA ARG A 5 -16.67 0.69 -10.07
C ARG A 5 -15.52 1.70 -10.20
N GLY A 6 -15.80 2.98 -10.47
CA GLY A 6 -14.77 4.02 -10.62
C GLY A 6 -14.99 4.96 -11.80
N CYS A 7 -14.05 5.88 -12.00
CA CYS A 7 -14.03 6.80 -13.14
C CYS A 7 -12.81 6.54 -14.02
N ASP A 8 -13.05 5.96 -15.19
CA ASP A 8 -11.99 5.76 -16.17
C ASP A 8 -11.77 7.03 -16.98
N VAL A 9 -10.52 7.49 -16.99
CA VAL A 9 -10.02 8.60 -17.80
C VAL A 9 -8.93 8.06 -18.71
N PHE A 10 -9.03 8.34 -20.01
CA PHE A 10 -8.07 7.88 -21.00
C PHE A 10 -7.68 9.03 -21.93
N SER A 11 -6.43 9.00 -22.39
CA SER A 11 -5.86 9.91 -23.38
C SER A 11 -4.77 9.16 -24.14
N SER A 12 -4.58 9.49 -25.42
CA SER A 12 -3.43 9.01 -26.19
C SER A 12 -2.13 9.73 -25.83
N ASP A 13 -2.22 10.87 -25.15
CA ASP A 13 -1.09 11.65 -24.64
C ASP A 13 -1.07 11.63 -23.11
N ASN A 14 0.05 11.16 -22.55
CA ASN A 14 0.26 11.10 -21.10
C ASN A 14 0.38 12.50 -20.47
N GLY A 15 0.93 13.47 -21.20
CA GLY A 15 1.07 14.86 -20.73
C GLY A 15 -0.28 15.49 -20.39
N THR A 16 -1.33 15.14 -21.15
CA THR A 16 -2.71 15.57 -20.91
C THR A 16 -3.30 14.98 -19.61
N LEU A 17 -2.85 13.80 -19.17
CA LEU A 17 -3.35 13.16 -17.94
C LEU A 17 -2.58 13.60 -16.69
N LEU A 18 -1.36 14.10 -16.83
CA LEU A 18 -0.50 14.46 -15.70
C LEU A 18 -1.14 15.48 -14.73
N PRO A 19 -1.79 16.58 -15.19
CA PRO A 19 -2.49 17.49 -14.29
C PRO A 19 -3.62 16.82 -13.50
N LEU A 20 -4.34 15.89 -14.13
CA LEU A 20 -5.41 15.12 -13.48
C LEU A 20 -4.84 14.15 -12.46
N TYR A 21 -3.72 13.50 -12.78
CA TYR A 21 -2.99 12.67 -11.83
C TYR A 21 -2.61 13.48 -10.59
N HIS A 22 -1.99 14.65 -10.74
CA HIS A 22 -1.62 15.48 -9.58
C HIS A 22 -2.82 15.91 -8.74
N LEU A 23 -3.90 16.32 -9.40
CA LEU A 23 -5.11 16.80 -8.73
C LEU A 23 -5.86 15.69 -8.00
N HIS A 24 -5.92 14.49 -8.59
CA HIS A 24 -6.77 13.40 -8.13
C HIS A 24 -6.00 12.16 -7.67
N ARG A 25 -4.67 12.21 -7.49
CA ARG A 25 -3.91 11.01 -7.08
C ARG A 25 -4.42 10.39 -5.79
N LYS A 26 -5.03 11.16 -4.89
CA LYS A 26 -5.68 10.63 -3.68
C LYS A 26 -6.84 9.64 -3.97
N TRP A 27 -7.45 9.72 -5.15
CA TRP A 27 -8.64 8.94 -5.54
C TRP A 27 -8.31 7.68 -6.34
N ILE A 28 -7.05 7.52 -6.75
CA ILE A 28 -6.60 6.28 -7.36
C ILE A 28 -6.79 5.14 -6.36
N LEU A 29 -7.38 4.04 -6.85
CA LEU A 29 -7.57 2.84 -6.07
C LEU A 29 -6.21 2.25 -5.69
N ASP A 30 -6.06 1.85 -4.42
CA ASP A 30 -4.77 1.38 -3.91
C ASP A 30 -4.17 0.22 -4.71
N PHE A 31 -5.01 -0.66 -5.28
CA PHE A 31 -4.55 -1.78 -6.10
C PHE A 31 -3.97 -1.34 -7.46
N ASN A 32 -4.42 -0.22 -8.03
CA ASN A 32 -3.86 0.35 -9.26
C ASN A 32 -2.70 1.32 -9.00
N ARG A 33 -2.50 1.74 -7.74
CA ARG A 33 -1.53 2.77 -7.34
C ARG A 33 -0.16 2.55 -7.97
N TYR A 34 0.38 1.36 -7.77
CA TYR A 34 1.74 1.02 -8.18
C TYR A 34 1.95 1.15 -9.69
N GLU A 35 0.98 0.68 -10.48
CA GLU A 35 1.02 0.76 -11.94
C GLU A 35 0.86 2.20 -12.42
N ILE A 36 -0.13 2.94 -11.89
CA ILE A 36 -0.40 4.32 -12.31
C ILE A 36 0.76 5.24 -11.95
N ASP A 37 1.32 5.14 -10.74
CA ASP A 37 2.50 5.90 -10.34
C ASP A 37 3.67 5.66 -11.30
N SER A 38 3.88 4.41 -11.71
CA SER A 38 4.91 4.03 -12.68
C SER A 38 4.69 4.65 -14.07
N LEU A 39 3.43 4.75 -14.54
CA LEU A 39 3.09 5.39 -15.82
C LEU A 39 3.44 6.89 -15.85
N PHE A 40 3.32 7.58 -14.72
CA PHE A 40 3.64 9.00 -14.61
C PHE A 40 5.09 9.28 -14.17
N GLY A 41 5.86 8.25 -13.82
CA GLY A 41 7.23 8.44 -13.32
C GLY A 41 7.29 9.07 -11.92
N GLU A 42 6.19 9.05 -11.17
CA GLU A 42 6.06 9.67 -9.85
C GLU A 42 5.68 8.61 -8.78
N GLY A 43 5.50 9.01 -7.52
CA GLY A 43 5.02 8.10 -6.47
C GLY A 43 5.96 6.90 -6.24
N LEU A 44 5.57 5.70 -6.65
CA LEU A 44 6.36 4.46 -6.59
C LEU A 44 7.17 4.13 -7.86
N ALA A 45 7.21 5.01 -8.86
CA ALA A 45 7.98 4.78 -10.08
C ALA A 45 9.45 4.41 -9.81
N GLY A 46 9.94 3.45 -10.61
CA GLY A 46 11.31 2.93 -10.57
C GLY A 46 11.58 1.92 -9.46
N ILE A 47 10.61 1.66 -8.57
CA ILE A 47 10.69 0.60 -7.57
C ILE A 47 10.10 -0.66 -8.18
N ILE A 48 10.85 -1.76 -8.09
CA ILE A 48 10.47 -3.04 -8.70
C ILE A 48 10.48 -4.12 -7.63
N GLU A 49 9.42 -4.91 -7.56
CA GLU A 49 9.41 -6.18 -6.84
C GLU A 49 10.09 -7.26 -7.69
N THR A 50 11.14 -7.91 -7.16
CA THR A 50 11.75 -9.05 -7.85
C THR A 50 10.91 -10.32 -7.71
N ASP A 51 11.18 -11.31 -8.55
CA ASP A 51 10.48 -12.59 -8.49
C ASP A 51 10.69 -13.31 -7.15
N GLU A 52 11.88 -13.18 -6.57
CA GLU A 52 12.23 -13.72 -5.26
C GLU A 52 11.47 -13.00 -4.14
N GLU A 53 11.44 -11.66 -4.17
CA GLU A 53 10.68 -10.84 -3.21
C GLU A 53 9.19 -11.20 -3.25
N ARG A 54 8.62 -11.31 -4.45
CA ARG A 54 7.23 -11.70 -4.66
C ARG A 54 6.91 -13.08 -4.11
N LYS A 55 7.73 -14.09 -4.45
CA LYS A 55 7.56 -15.47 -3.95
C LYS A 55 7.64 -15.52 -2.43
N PHE A 56 8.59 -14.79 -1.85
CA PHE A 56 8.75 -14.71 -0.40
C PHE A 56 7.53 -14.05 0.26
N ARG A 57 7.05 -12.93 -0.28
CA ARG A 57 5.86 -12.23 0.20
C ARG A 57 4.60 -13.11 0.14
N TRP A 58 4.39 -13.82 -0.96
CA TRP A 58 3.29 -14.79 -1.11
C TRP A 58 3.38 -15.91 -0.07
N ALA A 59 4.55 -16.53 0.08
CA ALA A 59 4.73 -17.60 1.07
C ALA A 59 4.44 -17.12 2.51
N LEU A 60 4.88 -15.91 2.87
CA LEU A 60 4.58 -15.33 4.19
C LEU A 60 3.10 -15.01 4.37
N ASN A 61 2.46 -14.43 3.36
CA ASN A 61 1.03 -14.14 3.37
C ASN A 61 0.21 -15.42 3.53
N ASP A 62 0.44 -16.41 2.67
CA ASP A 62 -0.29 -17.68 2.64
C ASP A 62 -0.15 -18.44 3.95
N LYS A 63 1.08 -18.49 4.50
CA LYS A 63 1.33 -19.09 5.80
C LYS A 63 0.54 -18.37 6.88
N LYS A 64 0.64 -17.04 6.98
CA LYS A 64 -0.02 -16.25 8.02
C LYS A 64 -1.55 -16.29 7.92
N VAL A 65 -2.09 -16.31 6.71
CA VAL A 65 -3.53 -16.46 6.45
C VAL A 65 -3.99 -17.87 6.84
N THR A 66 -3.21 -18.91 6.53
CA THR A 66 -3.52 -20.29 6.96
C THR A 66 -3.51 -20.40 8.48
N ASP A 67 -2.45 -19.90 9.12
CA ASP A 67 -2.27 -19.92 10.58
C ASP A 67 -3.38 -19.12 11.31
N SER A 68 -4.01 -18.14 10.65
CA SER A 68 -5.12 -17.37 11.22
C SER A 68 -6.41 -18.19 11.44
N GLY A 69 -6.58 -19.28 10.71
CA GLY A 69 -7.83 -20.06 10.68
C GLY A 69 -9.06 -19.29 10.16
N ILE A 70 -8.90 -18.11 9.57
CA ILE A 70 -10.02 -17.32 9.02
C ILE A 70 -10.54 -17.98 7.75
N ASN A 71 -11.85 -18.22 7.70
CA ASN A 71 -12.51 -18.70 6.50
C ASN A 71 -12.71 -17.56 5.50
N LEU A 72 -11.88 -17.50 4.46
CA LEU A 72 -11.93 -16.47 3.42
C LEU A 72 -13.19 -16.54 2.53
N ARG A 73 -13.99 -17.61 2.61
CA ARG A 73 -15.27 -17.74 1.87
C ARG A 73 -16.45 -17.12 2.63
N ARG A 74 -16.22 -16.62 3.84
CA ARG A 74 -17.19 -15.89 4.65
C ARG A 74 -16.71 -14.45 4.84
N VAL A 75 -17.48 -13.66 5.59
CA VAL A 75 -17.03 -12.34 6.05
C VAL A 75 -15.70 -12.50 6.78
N ASN A 76 -14.66 -11.90 6.20
CA ASN A 76 -13.28 -11.95 6.65
C ASN A 76 -12.69 -10.54 6.78
N THR A 77 -13.55 -9.53 6.97
CA THR A 77 -13.14 -8.16 7.25
C THR A 77 -12.35 -8.12 8.54
N CYS A 78 -11.16 -7.53 8.48
CA CYS A 78 -10.25 -7.38 9.60
C CYS A 78 -9.74 -5.94 9.64
N HIS A 79 -9.29 -5.50 10.81
CA HIS A 79 -8.44 -4.33 10.95
C HIS A 79 -7.00 -4.76 10.68
N ILE A 80 -6.49 -4.43 9.49
CA ILE A 80 -5.16 -4.82 9.02
C ILE A 80 -4.20 -3.66 9.31
N SER A 81 -3.06 -3.97 9.91
CA SER A 81 -2.00 -3.02 10.25
C SER A 81 -0.70 -3.40 9.57
N HIS A 82 -0.08 -2.46 8.88
CA HIS A 82 1.22 -2.59 8.20
C HIS A 82 2.26 -1.78 8.95
N HIS A 83 3.41 -2.40 9.22
CA HIS A 83 4.45 -1.88 10.09
C HIS A 83 5.67 -1.47 9.29
N PHE A 84 6.24 -0.32 9.65
CA PHE A 84 7.35 0.28 8.93
C PHE A 84 8.39 0.86 9.88
N GLU A 85 9.62 0.81 9.40
CA GLU A 85 10.79 1.40 10.00
C GLU A 85 11.45 2.31 8.96
N ILE A 86 11.30 3.63 9.12
CA ILE A 86 11.66 4.61 8.09
C ILE A 86 12.75 5.53 8.65
N PRO A 87 13.90 5.71 7.97
CA PRO A 87 14.89 6.71 8.34
C PRO A 87 14.27 8.10 8.51
N SER A 88 14.68 8.85 9.53
CA SER A 88 14.12 10.18 9.85
C SER A 88 14.12 11.12 8.64
N VAL A 89 15.14 11.04 7.78
CA VAL A 89 15.26 11.83 6.54
C VAL A 89 14.12 11.59 5.54
N ASN A 90 13.51 10.40 5.55
CA ASN A 90 12.44 10.00 4.64
C ASN A 90 11.05 10.06 5.31
N ALA A 91 10.97 10.18 6.63
CA ALA A 91 9.75 9.99 7.41
C ALA A 91 8.59 10.91 6.99
N ASP A 92 8.86 12.19 6.73
CA ASP A 92 7.83 13.14 6.29
C ASP A 92 7.35 12.86 4.88
N LYS A 93 8.25 12.48 3.97
CA LYS A 93 7.90 12.16 2.58
C LYS A 93 7.09 10.86 2.51
N PHE A 94 7.51 9.84 3.25
CA PHE A 94 6.78 8.59 3.41
C PHE A 94 5.36 8.84 3.95
N ALA A 95 5.23 9.64 5.02
CA ALA A 95 3.93 9.93 5.61
C ALA A 95 2.97 10.62 4.63
N ARG A 96 3.47 11.59 3.84
CA ARG A 96 2.67 12.26 2.82
C ARG A 96 2.23 11.31 1.70
N GLU A 97 3.11 10.43 1.24
CA GLU A 97 2.79 9.50 0.17
C GLU A 97 1.77 8.44 0.60
N ILE A 98 1.89 7.88 1.82
CA ILE A 98 0.88 6.96 2.36
C ILE A 98 -0.46 7.67 2.56
N ALA A 99 -0.47 8.96 2.97
CA ALA A 99 -1.71 9.73 3.13
C ALA A 99 -2.48 9.99 1.81
N LEU A 100 -1.88 9.69 0.65
CA LEU A 100 -2.56 9.69 -0.65
C LEU A 100 -3.24 8.35 -0.98
N THR A 101 -3.03 7.34 -0.15
CA THR A 101 -3.75 6.06 -0.21
C THR A 101 -4.98 6.10 0.70
N SER A 102 -5.75 5.01 0.73
CA SER A 102 -6.86 4.89 1.69
C SER A 102 -6.45 4.40 3.09
N PHE A 103 -5.14 4.21 3.35
CA PHE A 103 -4.64 3.76 4.65
C PHE A 103 -4.53 4.91 5.65
N ALA A 104 -4.96 4.68 6.89
CA ALA A 104 -4.73 5.60 7.99
C ALA A 104 -3.31 5.37 8.56
N ILE A 105 -2.45 6.37 8.45
CA ILE A 105 -1.05 6.31 8.91
C ILE A 105 -0.85 7.01 10.26
N ARG A 106 -0.04 6.41 11.12
CA ARG A 106 0.34 6.95 12.44
C ARG A 106 1.83 6.74 12.69
N ARG A 107 2.48 7.73 13.30
CA ARG A 107 3.81 7.59 13.91
C ARG A 107 3.67 6.97 15.28
N ILE A 108 4.49 5.97 15.58
CA ILE A 108 4.43 5.23 16.85
C ILE A 108 5.60 5.59 17.75
N SER A 109 6.79 5.66 17.19
CA SER A 109 8.02 6.06 17.89
C SER A 109 8.90 6.88 16.97
N ILE A 110 9.68 7.77 17.58
CA ILE A 110 10.64 8.64 16.91
C ILE A 110 11.93 8.53 17.71
N THR A 111 13.00 8.12 17.03
CA THR A 111 14.38 8.23 17.50
C THR A 111 15.10 9.24 16.62
N ASP A 112 16.36 9.55 16.93
CA ASP A 112 17.14 10.50 16.13
C ASP A 112 17.27 10.02 14.67
N ASP A 113 17.47 8.71 14.47
CA ASP A 113 17.77 8.14 13.15
C ASP A 113 16.56 7.51 12.44
N GLN A 114 15.51 7.13 13.18
CA GLN A 114 14.42 6.31 12.65
C GLN A 114 13.05 6.69 13.23
N VAL A 115 12.03 6.55 12.41
CA VAL A 115 10.62 6.70 12.79
C VAL A 115 9.88 5.42 12.46
N THR A 116 9.18 4.86 13.45
CA THR A 116 8.31 3.70 13.25
C THR A 116 6.90 4.17 12.91
N PHE A 117 6.32 3.59 11.87
CA PHE A 117 4.96 3.88 11.44
C PHE A 117 4.08 2.65 11.44
N ILE A 118 2.79 2.88 11.64
CA ILE A 118 1.73 1.91 11.35
C ILE A 118 0.77 2.53 10.33
N ALA A 119 0.52 1.83 9.24
CA ALA A 119 -0.53 2.13 8.27
C ALA A 119 -1.65 1.10 8.40
N THR A 120 -2.89 1.56 8.61
CA THR A 120 -4.02 0.68 8.93
C THR A 120 -5.15 0.80 7.91
N LYS A 121 -5.85 -0.30 7.67
CA LYS A 121 -7.04 -0.35 6.82
C LYS A 121 -7.99 -1.45 7.28
N THR A 122 -9.29 -1.16 7.28
CA THR A 122 -10.32 -2.19 7.51
C THR A 122 -10.75 -2.77 6.18
N GLN A 123 -10.43 -4.05 5.94
CA GLN A 123 -10.76 -4.71 4.69
C GLN A 123 -10.79 -6.24 4.85
N ALA A 124 -11.41 -6.92 3.88
CA ALA A 124 -11.35 -8.36 3.72
C ALA A 124 -9.90 -8.86 3.68
N LEU A 125 -9.58 -9.83 4.55
CA LEU A 125 -8.26 -10.46 4.61
C LEU A 125 -7.87 -11.14 3.29
N ALA A 126 -8.84 -11.58 2.49
CA ALA A 126 -8.61 -12.13 1.15
C ALA A 126 -7.88 -11.16 0.20
N LEU A 127 -7.90 -9.86 0.49
CA LEU A 127 -7.24 -8.84 -0.30
C LEU A 127 -5.88 -8.42 0.28
N ILE A 128 -5.27 -9.24 1.13
CA ILE A 128 -3.97 -8.91 1.75
C ILE A 128 -2.84 -8.80 0.73
N ASP A 129 -2.92 -9.54 -0.38
CA ASP A 129 -1.81 -9.65 -1.33
C ASP A 129 -1.43 -8.30 -1.97
N TYR A 130 -2.42 -7.59 -2.52
CA TYR A 130 -2.17 -6.28 -3.12
C TYR A 130 -1.70 -5.27 -2.06
N GLN A 131 -2.21 -5.38 -0.82
CA GLN A 131 -1.83 -4.48 0.27
C GLN A 131 -0.37 -4.69 0.64
N THR A 132 0.07 -5.93 0.85
CA THR A 132 1.48 -6.19 1.21
C THR A 132 2.43 -5.92 0.06
N HIS A 133 2.00 -6.09 -1.20
CA HIS A 133 2.76 -5.64 -2.36
C HIS A 133 2.94 -4.12 -2.33
N LEU A 134 1.85 -3.36 -2.21
CA LEU A 134 1.93 -1.90 -2.19
C LEU A 134 2.80 -1.40 -1.02
N MET A 135 2.60 -1.96 0.17
CA MET A 135 3.33 -1.59 1.38
C MET A 135 4.81 -2.01 1.30
N SER A 136 5.15 -3.16 0.71
CA SER A 136 6.54 -3.54 0.49
C SER A 136 7.26 -2.58 -0.47
N MET A 137 6.57 -2.09 -1.50
CA MET A 137 7.13 -1.10 -2.43
C MET A 137 7.39 0.25 -1.76
N TYR A 138 6.46 0.72 -0.91
CA TYR A 138 6.71 1.91 -0.09
C TYR A 138 7.86 1.69 0.90
N GLY A 139 7.94 0.51 1.52
CA GLY A 139 9.08 0.08 2.32
C GLY A 139 10.36 0.24 1.53
N LYS A 140 10.51 -0.46 0.41
CA LYS A 140 11.69 -0.43 -0.45
C LYS A 140 12.10 0.98 -0.89
N LYS A 141 11.14 1.88 -1.14
CA LYS A 141 11.42 3.27 -1.54
C LYS A 141 11.94 4.15 -0.41
N TYR A 142 11.39 4.00 0.79
CA TYR A 142 11.56 4.98 1.87
C TYR A 142 12.32 4.44 3.10
N GLY A 143 12.38 3.12 3.29
CA GLY A 143 12.99 2.47 4.46
C GLY A 143 12.76 0.95 4.45
N THR A 144 12.13 0.44 5.50
CA THR A 144 11.87 -0.99 5.69
C THR A 144 10.40 -1.23 5.99
N TYR A 145 9.78 -2.15 5.26
CA TYR A 145 8.49 -2.73 5.61
C TYR A 145 8.71 -3.99 6.43
N THR A 146 8.29 -3.99 7.69
CA THR A 146 8.59 -5.08 8.64
C THR A 146 7.50 -6.16 8.69
N GLY A 147 6.36 -5.91 8.04
CA GLY A 147 5.30 -6.88 7.87
C GLY A 147 3.92 -6.33 8.25
N TRP A 148 2.95 -7.22 8.39
CA TRP A 148 1.57 -6.86 8.72
C TRP A 148 1.03 -7.68 9.88
N SER A 149 0.02 -7.17 10.57
CA SER A 149 -0.80 -7.87 11.56
C SER A 149 -2.28 -7.59 11.29
N PHE A 150 -3.17 -8.34 11.93
CA PHE A 150 -4.60 -8.11 11.80
C PHE A 150 -5.34 -8.41 13.10
N GLU A 151 -6.48 -7.74 13.27
CA GLU A 151 -7.45 -8.00 14.33
C GLU A 151 -8.83 -8.24 13.70
N LYS A 152 -9.60 -9.19 14.23
CA LYS A 152 -10.95 -9.46 13.73
C LYS A 152 -11.88 -8.31 14.12
N THR A 153 -12.69 -7.86 13.18
CA THR A 153 -13.79 -6.94 13.48
C THR A 153 -14.89 -7.75 14.18
N VAL A 154 -15.27 -7.35 15.41
CA VAL A 154 -16.31 -8.02 16.22
C VAL A 154 -17.68 -7.82 15.60
#